data_AF-A0AAX1QA94-F1
#
_entry.id   AF-A0AAX1QA94-F1
#
_cell.length_a   1.000
_cell.length_b   1.000
_cell.length_c   1.000
_cell.angle_alpha   90.00
_cell.angle_beta   90.00
_cell.angle_gamma   90.00
#
_symmetry.space_group_name_H-M   'P 1'
#
loop_
_entity.id
_entity.type
_entity.pdbx_description
1 polymer ?
#
loop_
_entity_poly.entity_id
_entity_poly.type
_entity_poly.pdbx_seq_one_letter_code
_entity_poly.pdbx_strand_id
1 'polypeptide(L)'
;MSKKKKIIIFILIIVAIIFWAIAKFNVELDEVDGEGKFLKDVTSPTKEYKAIAYIMNDGGPTVRAQLRVGIDSYGPAERSFDDKTIYWDIDAENKNDPDIKWIDNHTVSINGIKVDIYNEDTYYNWRDHYPQEKEK
;
A
#
# COMPACT_ATOMS: atom_id res chain seq x y z
N MET A 1 34.67 25.97 -23.80
CA MET A 1 34.10 24.60 -23.72
C MET A 1 33.56 24.20 -25.09
N SER A 2 34.00 23.06 -25.65
CA SER A 2 33.59 22.66 -27.01
C SER A 2 32.09 22.35 -27.08
N LYS A 3 31.46 22.53 -28.25
CA LYS A 3 30.04 22.21 -28.47
C LYS A 3 29.70 20.77 -28.02
N LYS A 4 30.62 19.83 -28.25
CA LYS A 4 30.52 18.43 -27.80
C LYS A 4 30.44 18.31 -26.26
N LYS A 5 31.27 19.04 -25.51
CA LYS A 5 31.23 19.07 -24.04
C LYS A 5 29.90 19.66 -23.50
N LYS A 6 29.34 20.69 -24.16
CA LYS A 6 28.04 21.26 -23.79
C LYS A 6 26.89 20.26 -23.98
N ILE A 7 26.90 19.51 -25.09
CA ILE A 7 25.89 18.47 -25.35
C ILE A 7 25.98 17.35 -24.32
N ILE A 8 27.19 16.88 -23.99
CA ILE A 8 27.38 15.83 -22.98
C ILE A 8 26.86 16.28 -21.60
N ILE A 9 27.17 17.52 -21.19
CA ILE A 9 26.67 18.08 -19.92
C ILE A 9 25.14 18.18 -19.92
N PHE A 10 24.54 18.58 -21.04
CA PHE A 10 23.08 18.68 -21.16
C PHE A 10 22.40 17.31 -21.04
N ILE A 11 22.95 16.26 -21.66
CA ILE A 11 22.45 14.89 -21.54
C ILE A 11 22.56 14.38 -20.10
N LEU A 12 23.69 14.64 -19.42
CA LEU A 12 23.88 14.24 -18.02
C LEU A 12 22.86 14.92 -17.09
N ILE A 13 22.51 16.18 -17.34
CA ILE A 13 21.48 16.90 -16.59
C ILE A 13 20.10 16.25 -16.81
N ILE A 14 19.74 15.93 -18.06
CA ILE A 14 18.47 15.25 -18.36
C ILE A 14 18.39 13.89 -17.65
N VAL A 15 19.46 13.10 -17.71
CA VAL A 15 19.54 11.79 -17.05
C VAL A 15 19.39 11.95 -15.54
N ALA A 16 20.07 12.93 -14.92
CA ALA A 16 19.94 13.21 -13.50
C ALA A 16 18.51 13.62 -13.10
N ILE A 17 17.82 14.42 -13.93
CA ILE A 17 16.42 14.81 -13.71
C ILE A 17 15.50 13.59 -13.81
N ILE A 18 15.71 12.70 -14.77
CA ILE A 18 14.93 11.47 -14.93
C ILE A 18 15.13 10.56 -13.72
N PHE A 19 16.37 10.32 -13.28
CA PHE A 19 16.65 9.54 -12.07
C PHE A 19 16.02 10.15 -10.83
N TRP A 20 16.11 11.48 -10.67
CA TRP A 20 15.48 12.18 -9.56
C TRP A 20 13.95 12.05 -9.58
N ALA A 21 13.32 12.14 -10.75
CA ALA A 21 11.87 11.97 -10.91
C ALA A 21 11.43 10.53 -10.60
N ILE A 22 12.16 9.52 -11.10
CA ILE A 22 11.88 8.09 -10.83
C ILE A 22 12.01 7.79 -9.32
N ALA A 23 13.05 8.31 -8.67
CA ALA A 23 13.25 8.14 -7.23
C ALA A 23 12.12 8.79 -6.39
N LYS A 24 11.40 9.76 -6.96
CA LYS A 24 10.32 10.53 -6.32
C LYS A 24 8.92 9.96 -6.57
N PHE A 25 8.74 9.00 -7.47
CA PHE A 25 7.48 8.29 -7.59
C PHE A 25 7.30 7.49 -6.32
N ASN A 26 6.71 8.05 -5.27
CA ASN A 26 6.21 7.27 -4.14
C ASN A 26 4.93 6.57 -4.60
N VAL A 27 4.78 5.33 -4.17
CA VAL A 27 3.54 4.58 -4.37
C VAL A 27 2.77 4.78 -3.08
N GLU A 28 1.69 5.54 -3.14
CA GLU A 28 0.90 5.91 -1.96
C GLU A 28 -0.28 4.94 -1.79
N LEU A 29 -0.77 4.77 -0.55
CA LEU A 29 -1.81 3.79 -0.26
C LEU A 29 -3.17 4.19 -0.85
N ASP A 30 -3.44 5.48 -0.95
CA ASP A 30 -4.67 6.02 -1.52
C ASP A 30 -4.79 5.81 -3.04
N GLU A 31 -3.68 5.61 -3.74
CA GLU A 31 -3.67 5.27 -5.17
C GLU A 31 -4.40 3.96 -5.47
N VAL A 32 -4.53 3.07 -4.49
CA VAL A 32 -5.20 1.77 -4.62
C VAL A 32 -6.53 1.68 -3.86
N ASP A 33 -7.06 2.80 -3.36
CA ASP A 33 -8.41 2.84 -2.78
C ASP A 33 -9.45 2.37 -3.80
N GLY A 34 -10.40 1.52 -3.39
CA GLY A 34 -11.42 0.97 -4.30
C GLY A 34 -10.95 -0.18 -5.20
N GLU A 35 -9.67 -0.56 -5.16
CA GLU A 35 -9.12 -1.58 -6.05
C GLU A 35 -9.19 -3.01 -5.47
N GLY A 36 -9.20 -3.97 -6.39
CA GLY A 36 -9.08 -5.40 -6.11
C GLY A 36 -10.40 -6.17 -6.11
N LYS A 37 -10.28 -7.49 -6.04
CA LYS A 37 -11.41 -8.43 -5.91
C LYS A 37 -11.57 -8.81 -4.45
N PHE A 38 -12.80 -8.69 -3.96
CA PHE A 38 -13.16 -9.07 -2.59
C PHE A 38 -12.72 -10.50 -2.26
N LEU A 39 -12.11 -10.68 -1.09
CA LEU A 39 -11.78 -11.98 -0.51
C LEU A 39 -12.67 -12.28 0.68
N LYS A 40 -12.61 -11.42 1.71
CA LYS A 40 -13.36 -11.54 2.96
C LYS A 40 -13.41 -10.21 3.70
N ASP A 41 -14.29 -10.14 4.68
CA ASP A 41 -14.33 -9.01 5.61
C ASP A 41 -14.39 -9.46 7.07
N VAL A 42 -13.97 -8.56 7.96
CA VAL A 42 -14.05 -8.73 9.41
C VAL A 42 -14.57 -7.44 10.02
N THR A 43 -15.67 -7.54 10.75
CA THR A 43 -16.32 -6.39 11.41
C THR A 43 -15.69 -6.12 12.79
N SER A 44 -15.51 -4.84 13.11
CA SER A 44 -15.02 -4.36 14.41
C SER A 44 -15.96 -4.73 15.57
N PRO A 45 -15.48 -4.73 16.82
CA PRO A 45 -16.30 -5.03 18.00
C PRO A 45 -17.56 -4.18 18.14
N THR A 46 -17.51 -2.86 17.84
CA THR A 46 -18.69 -1.99 17.92
C THR A 46 -19.54 -2.01 16.65
N LYS A 47 -19.04 -2.63 15.57
CA LYS A 47 -19.65 -2.69 14.24
C LYS A 47 -19.69 -1.35 13.50
N GLU A 48 -18.89 -0.38 13.93
CA GLU A 48 -18.73 0.91 13.25
C GLU A 48 -17.75 0.82 12.07
N TYR A 49 -16.87 -0.18 12.08
CA TYR A 49 -15.85 -0.39 11.06
C TYR A 49 -15.85 -1.82 10.53
N LYS A 50 -15.44 -1.96 9.27
CA LYS A 50 -15.16 -3.25 8.63
C LYS A 50 -13.81 -3.20 7.95
N ALA A 51 -12.97 -4.19 8.22
CA ALA A 51 -11.74 -4.42 7.48
C ALA A 51 -12.03 -5.40 6.35
N ILE A 52 -11.77 -4.98 5.11
CA ILE A 52 -12.13 -5.74 3.91
C ILE A 52 -10.85 -6.08 3.15
N ALA A 53 -10.61 -7.38 2.96
CA ALA A 53 -9.49 -7.89 2.20
C ALA A 53 -9.84 -8.00 0.72
N TYR A 54 -8.92 -7.53 -0.11
CA TYR A 54 -8.99 -7.63 -1.56
C TYR A 54 -7.71 -8.24 -2.11
N ILE A 55 -7.84 -9.08 -3.13
CA ILE A 55 -6.73 -9.50 -3.97
C ILE A 55 -6.66 -8.56 -5.18
N MET A 56 -5.52 -7.92 -5.36
CA MET A 56 -5.24 -7.10 -6.53
C MET A 56 -4.36 -7.88 -7.48
N ASN A 57 -4.54 -7.63 -8.78
CA ASN A 57 -3.73 -8.21 -9.84
C ASN A 57 -3.60 -9.75 -9.74
N ASP A 58 -4.71 -10.47 -9.90
CA ASP A 58 -4.97 -11.94 -9.80
C ASP A 58 -3.94 -12.96 -10.36
N GLY A 59 -2.70 -12.60 -10.65
CA GLY A 59 -1.63 -13.51 -11.05
C GLY A 59 -1.62 -13.71 -12.56
N GLY A 60 -1.17 -12.68 -13.28
CA GLY A 60 -0.76 -12.83 -14.67
C GLY A 60 0.70 -13.31 -14.76
N PRO A 61 1.18 -13.76 -15.93
CA PRO A 61 2.57 -14.20 -16.12
C PRO A 61 3.62 -13.14 -15.73
N THR A 62 3.22 -11.87 -15.76
CA THR A 62 4.07 -10.71 -15.52
C THR A 62 3.70 -9.93 -14.25
N VAL A 63 2.63 -10.32 -13.54
CA VAL A 63 2.11 -9.53 -12.41
C VAL A 63 1.84 -10.43 -11.21
N ARG A 64 2.47 -10.09 -10.08
CA ARG A 64 2.25 -10.75 -8.79
C ARG A 64 0.94 -10.29 -8.18
N ALA A 65 0.18 -11.24 -7.64
CA ALA A 65 -1.01 -10.96 -6.86
C ALA A 65 -0.66 -10.31 -5.53
N GLN A 66 -1.43 -9.32 -5.13
CA GLN A 66 -1.12 -8.41 -4.03
C GLN A 66 -2.30 -8.36 -3.07
N LEU A 67 -2.02 -8.32 -1.77
CA LEU A 67 -3.05 -8.20 -0.75
C LEU A 67 -3.26 -6.73 -0.40
N ARG A 68 -4.50 -6.28 -0.47
CA ARG A 68 -4.95 -4.97 0.01
C ARG A 68 -5.97 -5.17 1.12
N VAL A 69 -5.92 -4.34 2.16
CA VAL A 69 -7.01 -4.23 3.14
C VAL A 69 -7.49 -2.79 3.22
N GLY A 70 -8.77 -2.60 2.93
CA GLY A 70 -9.49 -1.34 3.05
C GLY A 70 -10.36 -1.29 4.31
N ILE A 71 -10.70 -0.08 4.75
CA ILE A 71 -11.61 0.18 5.87
C ILE A 71 -12.85 0.92 5.36
N ASP A 72 -14.01 0.36 5.69
CA ASP A 72 -15.29 1.03 5.57
C ASP A 72 -15.82 1.41 6.96
N SER A 73 -16.47 2.58 7.02
CA SER A 73 -17.25 3.02 8.17
C SER A 73 -18.76 2.81 7.99
N TYR A 74 -19.46 2.50 9.08
CA TYR A 74 -20.91 2.27 9.12
C TYR A 74 -21.54 2.97 10.32
N GLY A 75 -22.80 3.40 10.18
CA GLY A 75 -23.57 3.93 11.30
C GLY A 75 -22.96 5.21 11.92
N PRO A 76 -22.97 5.37 13.26
CA PRO A 76 -22.48 6.58 13.94
C PRO A 76 -20.96 6.55 14.20
N ALA A 77 -20.16 5.98 13.29
CA ALA A 77 -18.71 5.89 13.42
C ALA A 77 -18.06 7.27 13.69
N GLU A 78 -17.09 7.33 14.61
CA GLU A 78 -16.43 8.59 15.01
C GLU A 78 -15.67 9.25 13.83
N ARG A 79 -14.99 8.43 13.02
CA ARG A 79 -14.36 8.84 11.76
C ARG A 79 -14.97 8.07 10.61
N SER A 80 -15.23 8.76 9.50
CA SER A 80 -15.70 8.15 8.27
C SER A 80 -14.53 7.65 7.41
N PHE A 81 -14.70 6.45 6.89
CA PHE A 81 -13.86 5.84 5.85
C PHE A 81 -14.77 5.26 4.77
N ASP A 82 -14.31 5.39 3.53
CA ASP A 82 -14.92 4.84 2.32
C ASP A 82 -13.83 4.09 1.58
N ASP A 83 -13.80 2.77 1.77
CA ASP A 83 -12.78 1.82 1.33
C ASP A 83 -11.33 2.36 1.44
N LYS A 84 -10.98 2.95 2.59
CA LYS A 84 -9.66 3.55 2.79
C LYS A 84 -8.61 2.47 2.95
N THR A 85 -7.60 2.42 2.09
CA THR A 85 -6.49 1.47 2.19
C THR A 85 -5.60 1.77 3.38
N ILE A 86 -5.40 0.75 4.22
CA ILE A 86 -4.52 0.84 5.40
C ILE A 86 -3.39 -0.19 5.37
N TYR A 87 -3.48 -1.17 4.47
CA TYR A 87 -2.50 -2.24 4.30
C TYR A 87 -2.43 -2.63 2.84
N TRP A 88 -1.24 -2.60 2.27
CA TRP A 88 -0.96 -3.11 0.94
C TRP A 88 0.38 -3.85 0.90
N ASP A 89 0.31 -5.13 0.55
CA ASP A 89 1.45 -6.03 0.52
C ASP A 89 1.52 -6.83 -0.79
N ILE A 90 2.62 -6.65 -1.53
CA ILE A 90 2.86 -7.36 -2.80
C ILE A 90 3.42 -8.78 -2.60
N ASP A 91 3.94 -9.11 -1.42
CA ASP A 91 4.61 -10.39 -1.13
C ASP A 91 4.00 -11.11 0.08
N ALA A 92 2.80 -10.72 0.53
CA ALA A 92 2.08 -11.40 1.60
C ALA A 92 1.98 -12.92 1.35
N GLU A 93 2.51 -13.72 2.29
CA GLU A 93 2.48 -15.18 2.23
C GLU A 93 1.02 -15.70 2.20
N ASN A 94 0.16 -15.13 3.05
CA ASN A 94 -1.26 -15.50 3.18
C ASN A 94 -2.19 -14.59 2.35
N LYS A 95 -1.77 -14.11 1.18
CA LYS A 95 -2.56 -13.13 0.39
C LYS A 95 -3.96 -13.59 -0.03
N ASN A 96 -4.19 -14.89 -0.20
CA ASN A 96 -5.50 -15.43 -0.60
C ASN A 96 -6.43 -15.71 0.59
N ASP A 97 -5.89 -15.79 1.80
CA ASP A 97 -6.64 -15.99 3.05
C ASP A 97 -5.91 -15.31 4.22
N PRO A 98 -5.93 -13.97 4.30
CA PRO A 98 -5.12 -13.23 5.27
C PRO A 98 -5.65 -13.38 6.71
N ASP A 99 -4.79 -13.49 7.73
CA ASP A 99 -5.25 -13.43 9.13
C ASP A 99 -5.64 -11.99 9.48
N ILE A 100 -6.93 -11.72 9.63
CA ILE A 100 -7.46 -10.40 9.98
C ILE A 100 -8.27 -10.52 11.27
N LYS A 101 -7.90 -9.72 12.26
CA LYS A 101 -8.60 -9.66 13.54
C LYS A 101 -8.54 -8.26 14.14
N TRP A 102 -9.68 -7.78 14.62
CA TRP A 102 -9.72 -6.56 15.43
C TRP A 102 -9.17 -6.86 16.83
N ILE A 103 -8.19 -6.07 17.26
CA ILE A 103 -7.63 -6.12 18.61
C ILE A 103 -8.51 -5.30 19.55
N ASP A 104 -8.94 -4.14 19.07
CA ASP A 104 -9.93 -3.26 19.69
C ASP A 104 -10.78 -2.61 18.58
N ASN A 105 -11.47 -1.51 18.86
CA ASN A 105 -12.37 -0.91 17.87
C ASN A 105 -11.66 -0.18 16.71
N HIS A 106 -10.42 0.24 16.92
CA HIS A 106 -9.68 1.07 15.97
C HIS A 106 -8.38 0.39 15.53
N THR A 107 -7.91 -0.62 16.27
CA THR A 107 -6.72 -1.38 15.92
C THR A 107 -7.08 -2.73 15.32
N VAL A 108 -6.63 -2.98 14.09
CA VAL A 108 -6.74 -4.25 13.39
C VAL A 108 -5.36 -4.89 13.21
N SER A 109 -5.28 -6.20 13.37
CA SER A 109 -4.10 -7.00 13.05
C SER A 109 -4.33 -7.70 11.72
N ILE A 110 -3.44 -7.47 10.75
CA ILE A 110 -3.47 -8.04 9.39
C ILE A 110 -2.15 -8.80 9.20
N ASN A 111 -2.21 -10.13 9.09
CA ASN A 111 -1.04 -11.01 9.02
C ASN A 111 0.02 -10.74 10.12
N GLY A 112 -0.45 -10.36 11.31
CA GLY A 112 0.40 -10.03 12.46
C GLY A 112 0.91 -8.59 12.53
N ILE A 113 0.70 -7.77 11.49
CA ILE A 113 0.96 -6.32 11.51
C ILE A 113 -0.23 -5.61 12.14
N LYS A 114 0.04 -4.78 13.14
CA LYS A 114 -0.99 -3.99 13.83
C LYS A 114 -1.11 -2.62 13.18
N VAL A 115 -2.33 -2.26 12.80
CA VAL A 115 -2.65 -0.99 12.17
C VAL A 115 -3.77 -0.33 12.98
N ASP A 116 -3.54 0.88 13.46
CA ASP A 116 -4.56 1.74 14.06
C ASP A 116 -5.15 2.63 12.95
N ILE A 117 -6.44 2.46 12.66
CA ILE A 117 -7.14 3.15 11.57
C ILE A 117 -7.17 4.68 11.76
N TYR A 118 -6.85 5.20 12.96
CA TYR A 118 -6.76 6.64 13.20
C TYR A 118 -5.34 7.19 13.08
N ASN A 119 -4.34 6.32 12.96
CA ASN A 119 -2.93 6.68 12.90
C ASN A 119 -2.26 6.14 11.63
N GLU A 120 -2.12 7.02 10.63
CA GLU A 120 -1.52 6.71 9.33
C GLU A 120 -0.07 6.24 9.41
N ASP A 121 0.69 6.62 10.45
CA ASP A 121 2.06 6.13 10.66
C ASP A 121 2.14 4.62 10.93
N THR A 122 1.00 3.99 11.26
CA THR A 122 0.90 2.54 11.47
C THR A 122 0.47 1.78 10.21
N TYR A 123 0.14 2.49 9.13
CA TYR A 123 -0.32 1.85 7.91
C TYR A 123 0.83 1.11 7.25
N TYR A 124 0.50 0.01 6.57
CA TYR A 124 1.51 -0.83 5.96
C TYR A 124 1.52 -0.65 4.45
N ASN A 125 2.60 -0.07 3.94
CA ASN A 125 2.90 -0.03 2.52
C ASN A 125 4.13 -0.89 2.26
N TRP A 126 4.01 -1.93 1.44
CA TRP A 126 5.12 -2.82 1.10
C TRP A 126 6.38 -2.07 0.69
N ARG A 127 6.24 -0.91 0.06
CA ARG A 127 7.36 -0.12 -0.42
C ARG A 127 8.25 0.42 0.70
N ASP A 128 7.64 0.76 1.83
CA ASP A 128 8.37 1.26 3.01
C ASP A 128 9.13 0.14 3.73
N HIS A 129 8.76 -1.11 3.45
CA HIS A 129 9.28 -2.31 4.10
C HIS A 129 10.06 -3.25 3.16
N TYR A 130 10.08 -2.97 1.85
CA TYR A 130 10.88 -3.74 0.90
C TYR A 130 12.36 -3.47 1.18
N PRO A 131 13.21 -4.52 1.30
CA PRO A 131 14.64 -4.31 1.44
C PRO A 131 15.12 -3.54 0.21
N GLN A 132 15.59 -2.31 0.44
CA GLN A 132 16.42 -1.61 -0.53
C GLN A 132 17.54 -2.59 -0.87
N GLU A 133 17.59 -3.10 -2.10
CA GLU A 133 18.70 -3.93 -2.53
C GLU A 133 19.96 -3.14 -2.19
N LYS A 134 20.72 -3.61 -1.20
CA LYS A 134 22.04 -3.08 -0.95
C LYS A 134 22.81 -3.38 -2.21
N GLU A 135 23.01 -2.37 -3.05
CA GLU A 135 23.92 -2.42 -4.17
C GLU A 135 25.22 -3.08 -3.65
N LYS A 136 25.47 -4.31 -4.13
CA LYS A 136 26.67 -5.08 -3.80
C LYS A 136 27.77 -4.75 -4.80
#